data_AF-A0A813EII0-F1
#
_entry.id   AF-A0A813EII0-F1
#
_cell.length_a   1.000
_cell.length_b   1.000
_cell.length_c   1.000
_cell.angle_alpha   90.00
_cell.angle_beta   90.00
_cell.angle_gamma   90.00
#
_symmetry.space_group_name_H-M   'P 1'
#
loop_
_entity.id
_entity.type
_entity.pdbx_description
1 polymer ?
#
loop_
_entity_poly.entity_id
_entity_poly.type
_entity_poly.pdbx_seq_one_letter_code
_entity_poly.pdbx_strand_id
1 'polypeptide(L)'
;MAVTSFFVELLLAVLAAAVGHAIRWRLAGDTPLARKLEQHREHLRKENPRPKKCPIGPSRAITIGQVLDLSESFVSFVGERNMYYVCPNIVLPLTKPMKLSYAELAGPRPVEWFVSHFWGMLFQDSVSSLRKHAEMVSGKSASRCGGLHSRNSSSAQQRVSKLDKTFKSGTGSLETASWKETSYWICTFSNNQWELMHELGSSWEQSSFYLALRSPGCKGTAMIFDELAMPLTRSWCLFELLQTFQLTGTREAGFTGLLLCTRSGVMNFGACSMDTAISIGVRLSSLRLQDASASSDKDKRMIDR
;
A
#
# COMPACT_ATOMS: atom_id res chain seq x y z
N MET A 1 -59.72 -34.79 7.68
CA MET A 1 -58.74 -35.03 6.59
C MET A 1 -58.19 -33.75 5.96
N ALA A 2 -58.94 -32.63 5.88
CA ALA A 2 -58.44 -31.38 5.30
C ALA A 2 -57.36 -30.67 6.14
N VAL A 3 -57.50 -30.69 7.48
CA VAL A 3 -56.57 -30.01 8.40
C VAL A 3 -55.16 -30.62 8.37
N THR A 4 -55.06 -31.95 8.24
CA THR A 4 -53.78 -32.67 8.16
C THR A 4 -53.03 -32.38 6.86
N SER A 5 -53.73 -32.12 5.75
CA SER A 5 -53.11 -31.77 4.46
C SER A 5 -52.42 -30.41 4.50
N PHE A 6 -53.07 -29.42 5.13
CA PHE A 6 -52.55 -28.05 5.23
C PHE A 6 -51.24 -27.98 6.05
N PHE A 7 -51.15 -28.72 7.16
CA PHE A 7 -49.94 -28.76 7.97
C PHE A 7 -48.77 -29.42 7.24
N VAL A 8 -49.03 -30.45 6.42
CA VAL A 8 -47.99 -31.11 5.62
C VAL A 8 -47.45 -30.19 4.54
N GLU A 9 -48.32 -29.46 3.83
CA GLU A 9 -47.89 -28.47 2.82
C GLU A 9 -47.09 -27.31 3.43
N LEU A 10 -47.52 -26.79 4.57
CA LEU A 10 -46.80 -25.74 5.28
C LEU A 10 -45.41 -26.22 5.74
N LEU A 11 -45.31 -27.44 6.27
CA LEU A 11 -44.03 -28.02 6.69
C LEU A 11 -43.08 -28.21 5.49
N LEU A 12 -43.59 -28.70 4.36
CA LEU A 12 -42.80 -28.86 3.13
C LEU A 12 -42.32 -27.51 2.58
N ALA A 13 -43.15 -26.46 2.63
CA ALA A 13 -42.77 -25.12 2.20
C ALA A 13 -41.67 -24.53 3.11
N VAL A 14 -41.77 -24.70 4.43
CA VAL A 14 -40.75 -24.24 5.39
C VAL A 14 -39.43 -25.01 5.19
N LEU A 15 -39.48 -26.33 5.00
CA LEU A 15 -38.29 -27.14 4.71
C LEU A 15 -37.65 -26.74 3.38
N ALA A 16 -38.43 -26.54 2.32
CA ALA A 16 -37.92 -26.08 1.03
C ALA A 16 -37.27 -24.70 1.12
N ALA A 17 -37.86 -23.76 1.88
CA ALA A 17 -37.29 -22.45 2.12
C ALA A 17 -36.00 -22.53 2.94
N ALA A 18 -35.95 -23.37 3.98
CA ALA A 18 -34.75 -23.58 4.80
C ALA A 18 -33.61 -24.21 3.99
N VAL A 19 -33.92 -25.22 3.17
CA VAL A 19 -32.95 -25.86 2.27
C VAL A 19 -32.49 -24.88 1.19
N GLY A 20 -33.39 -24.12 0.56
CA GLY A 20 -33.06 -23.08 -0.41
C GLY A 20 -32.16 -22.00 0.19
N HIS A 21 -32.44 -21.57 1.42
CA HIS A 21 -31.60 -20.62 2.15
C HIS A 21 -30.23 -21.22 2.48
N ALA A 22 -30.16 -22.48 2.92
CA ALA A 22 -28.90 -23.17 3.21
C ALA A 22 -28.03 -23.38 1.97
N ILE A 23 -28.63 -23.76 0.84
CA ILE A 23 -27.95 -23.90 -0.45
C ILE A 23 -27.43 -22.53 -0.93
N ARG A 24 -28.28 -21.50 -0.89
CA ARG A 24 -27.88 -20.13 -1.26
C ARG A 24 -26.77 -19.59 -0.37
N TRP A 25 -26.79 -19.90 0.93
CA TRP A 25 -25.74 -19.50 1.87
C TRP A 25 -24.42 -20.26 1.63
N ARG A 26 -24.48 -21.56 1.30
CA ARG A 26 -23.30 -22.33 0.86
C ARG A 26 -22.72 -21.82 -0.45
N LEU A 27 -23.56 -21.56 -1.45
CA LEU A 27 -23.12 -21.05 -2.76
C LEU A 27 -22.58 -19.62 -2.67
N ALA A 28 -23.12 -18.78 -1.78
CA ALA A 28 -22.60 -17.44 -1.52
C ALA A 28 -21.23 -17.46 -0.80
N GLY A 29 -20.86 -18.57 -0.14
CA GLY A 29 -19.59 -18.72 0.57
C GLY A 29 -18.40 -19.18 -0.28
N ASP A 30 -18.62 -19.72 -1.48
CA ASP A 30 -17.59 -20.43 -2.26
C ASP A 30 -17.16 -19.70 -3.54
N THR A 31 -17.02 -18.39 -3.48
CA THR A 31 -16.42 -17.65 -4.62
C THR A 31 -14.92 -17.93 -4.70
N PRO A 32 -14.31 -17.90 -5.90
CA PRO A 32 -12.84 -18.03 -6.04
C PRO A 32 -12.07 -17.01 -5.21
N LEU A 33 -12.60 -15.78 -5.09
CA LEU A 33 -12.02 -14.75 -4.24
C LEU A 33 -12.14 -15.10 -2.74
N ALA A 34 -13.28 -15.62 -2.28
CA ALA A 34 -13.45 -16.05 -0.89
C ALA A 34 -12.47 -17.17 -0.51
N ARG A 35 -12.28 -18.16 -1.39
CA ARG A 35 -11.26 -19.20 -1.20
C ARG A 35 -9.86 -18.62 -1.13
N LYS A 36 -9.52 -17.66 -2.02
CA LYS A 36 -8.21 -17.02 -2.01
C LYS A 36 -7.98 -16.17 -0.76
N LEU A 37 -9.02 -15.50 -0.26
CA LEU A 37 -8.99 -14.77 1.01
C LEU A 37 -8.67 -15.71 2.17
N GLU A 38 -9.31 -16.88 2.25
CA GLU A 38 -9.02 -17.82 3.33
C GLU A 38 -7.60 -18.39 3.22
N GLN A 39 -7.15 -18.75 2.02
CA GLN A 39 -5.76 -19.19 1.80
C GLN A 39 -4.74 -18.14 2.26
N HIS A 40 -4.98 -16.87 1.92
CA HIS A 40 -4.10 -15.78 2.34
C HIS A 40 -4.20 -15.53 3.86
N ARG A 41 -5.38 -15.68 4.49
CA ARG A 41 -5.50 -15.62 5.96
C ARG A 41 -4.68 -16.70 6.65
N GLU A 42 -4.70 -17.93 6.15
CA GLU A 42 -3.87 -19.00 6.71
C GLU A 42 -2.38 -18.69 6.59
N HIS A 43 -1.96 -18.07 5.48
CA HIS A 43 -0.60 -17.58 5.35
C HIS A 43 -0.28 -16.50 6.40
N LEU A 44 -1.14 -15.48 6.55
CA LEU A 44 -0.95 -14.43 7.56
C LEU A 44 -0.92 -15.00 9.00
N ARG A 45 -1.72 -16.03 9.31
CA ARG A 45 -1.69 -16.70 10.63
C ARG A 45 -0.39 -17.45 10.88
N LYS A 46 0.31 -17.92 9.85
CA LYS A 46 1.63 -18.54 10.01
C LYS A 46 2.69 -17.48 10.32
N GLU A 47 2.66 -16.36 9.61
CA GLU A 47 3.61 -15.24 9.80
C GLU A 47 3.38 -14.48 11.10
N ASN A 48 2.11 -14.27 11.48
CA ASN A 48 1.71 -13.58 12.70
C ASN A 48 0.60 -14.37 13.42
N PRO A 49 0.96 -15.38 14.24
CA PRO A 49 -0.01 -16.28 14.87
C PRO A 49 -0.92 -15.62 15.91
N ARG A 50 -0.52 -14.47 16.46
CA ARG A 50 -1.25 -13.75 17.51
C ARG A 50 -1.30 -12.26 17.19
N PRO A 51 -2.01 -11.86 16.13
CA PRO A 51 -2.12 -10.46 15.77
C PRO A 51 -2.82 -9.69 16.88
N LYS A 52 -2.30 -8.51 17.20
CA LYS A 52 -2.80 -7.66 18.29
C LYS A 52 -2.94 -6.23 17.80
N LYS A 53 -3.86 -5.50 18.41
CA LYS A 53 -3.99 -4.06 18.21
C LYS A 53 -2.69 -3.38 18.67
N CYS A 54 -2.19 -2.42 17.89
CA CYS A 54 -1.09 -1.56 18.26
C CYS A 54 -1.54 -0.09 18.27
N PRO A 55 -0.78 0.82 18.91
CA PRO A 55 -1.13 2.23 18.93
C PRO A 55 -1.30 2.81 17.52
N ILE A 56 -2.15 3.84 17.38
CA ILE A 56 -2.24 4.60 16.13
C ILE A 56 -0.88 5.26 15.81
N GLY A 57 -0.61 5.50 14.53
CA GLY A 57 0.61 6.19 14.10
C GLY A 57 1.77 5.27 13.70
N PRO A 58 3.00 5.54 14.17
CA PRO A 58 4.22 5.08 13.52
C PRO A 58 4.51 3.59 13.63
N SER A 59 3.84 2.87 14.52
CA SER A 59 4.04 1.43 14.71
C SER A 59 3.20 0.58 13.76
N ARG A 60 2.46 1.17 12.81
CA ARG A 60 1.57 0.46 11.87
C ARG A 60 2.06 0.44 10.43
N ALA A 61 3.38 0.42 10.22
CA ALA A 61 3.91 0.19 8.89
C ALA A 61 3.89 -1.31 8.55
N ILE A 62 3.98 -1.61 7.25
CA ILE A 62 4.20 -2.96 6.71
C ILE A 62 5.43 -2.94 5.80
N THR A 63 6.11 -4.08 5.69
CA THR A 63 7.26 -4.20 4.79
C THR A 63 6.81 -4.24 3.32
N ILE A 64 7.69 -3.84 2.40
CA ILE A 64 7.43 -4.04 0.98
C ILE A 64 7.29 -5.53 0.62
N GLY A 65 7.94 -6.43 1.37
CA GLY A 65 7.70 -7.88 1.28
C GLY A 65 6.21 -8.20 1.49
N GLN A 66 5.61 -7.74 2.59
CA GLN A 66 4.19 -7.96 2.88
C GLN A 66 3.27 -7.35 1.81
N VAL A 67 3.61 -6.17 1.27
CA VAL A 67 2.88 -5.54 0.16
C VAL A 67 2.93 -6.39 -1.11
N LEU A 68 4.11 -6.92 -1.45
CA LEU A 68 4.31 -7.80 -2.60
C LEU A 68 3.56 -9.12 -2.43
N ASP A 69 3.63 -9.74 -1.25
CA ASP A 69 2.94 -11.01 -0.97
C ASP A 69 1.42 -10.86 -1.11
N LEU A 70 0.85 -9.73 -0.66
CA LEU A 70 -0.55 -9.38 -0.90
C LEU A 70 -0.83 -9.19 -2.39
N SER A 71 0.00 -8.42 -3.10
CA SER A 71 -0.20 -8.15 -4.53
C SER A 71 -0.15 -9.43 -5.36
N GLU A 72 0.87 -10.26 -5.16
CA GLU A 72 1.06 -11.53 -5.87
C GLU A 72 -0.07 -12.51 -5.55
N SER A 73 -0.52 -12.56 -4.29
CA SER A 73 -1.66 -13.40 -3.88
C SER A 73 -2.95 -13.04 -4.63
N PHE A 74 -3.19 -11.76 -4.92
CA PHE A 74 -4.47 -11.32 -5.48
C PHE A 74 -4.36 -10.75 -6.90
N VAL A 75 -3.22 -10.90 -7.58
CA VAL A 75 -2.96 -10.30 -8.90
C VAL A 75 -4.04 -10.62 -9.93
N SER A 76 -4.53 -11.86 -9.95
CA SER A 76 -5.59 -12.31 -10.88
C SER A 76 -6.96 -11.71 -10.59
N PHE A 77 -7.19 -11.21 -9.37
CA PHE A 77 -8.45 -10.59 -8.95
C PHE A 77 -8.39 -9.07 -9.03
N VAL A 78 -7.21 -8.48 -8.78
CA VAL A 78 -7.04 -7.04 -8.85
C VAL A 78 -6.93 -6.59 -10.30
N GLY A 79 -6.08 -7.21 -11.11
CA GLY A 79 -5.82 -6.75 -12.48
C GLY A 79 -5.49 -5.25 -12.52
N GLU A 80 -6.21 -4.50 -13.36
CA GLU A 80 -6.09 -3.05 -13.52
C GLU A 80 -7.02 -2.25 -12.59
N ARG A 81 -7.20 -2.72 -11.35
CA ARG A 81 -8.02 -2.04 -10.34
C ARG A 81 -7.15 -1.30 -9.32
N ASN A 82 -7.79 -0.41 -8.56
CA ASN A 82 -7.16 0.52 -7.64
C ASN A 82 -7.55 0.25 -6.17
N MET A 83 -7.19 1.14 -5.25
CA MET A 83 -7.49 0.95 -3.81
C MET A 83 -8.98 0.98 -3.49
N TYR A 84 -9.82 1.61 -4.31
CA TYR A 84 -11.28 1.51 -4.15
C TYR A 84 -11.82 0.10 -4.41
N TYR A 85 -11.07 -0.75 -5.13
CA TYR A 85 -11.37 -2.18 -5.21
C TYR A 85 -10.67 -2.97 -4.10
N VAL A 86 -9.36 -2.80 -3.94
CA VAL A 86 -8.53 -3.61 -3.04
C VAL A 86 -8.97 -3.47 -1.59
N CYS A 87 -9.31 -2.26 -1.14
CA CYS A 87 -9.72 -2.06 0.25
C CYS A 87 -11.01 -2.84 0.59
N PRO A 88 -12.16 -2.60 -0.07
CA PRO A 88 -13.41 -3.28 0.29
C PRO A 88 -13.48 -4.76 -0.10
N ASN A 89 -12.74 -5.21 -1.12
CA ASN A 89 -12.83 -6.60 -1.60
C ASN A 89 -11.73 -7.51 -1.07
N ILE A 90 -10.62 -6.95 -0.55
CA ILE A 90 -9.49 -7.73 -0.06
C ILE A 90 -9.15 -7.35 1.38
N VAL A 91 -8.75 -6.10 1.63
CA VAL A 91 -8.26 -5.67 2.96
C VAL A 91 -9.32 -5.82 4.03
N LEU A 92 -10.50 -5.24 3.82
CA LEU A 92 -11.61 -5.32 4.76
C LEU A 92 -12.04 -6.78 5.00
N PRO A 93 -12.29 -7.60 3.97
CA PRO A 93 -12.57 -9.02 4.18
C PRO A 93 -11.48 -9.71 5.00
N LEU A 94 -10.19 -9.57 4.67
CA LEU A 94 -9.10 -10.20 5.41
C LEU A 94 -9.13 -9.85 6.90
N THR A 95 -9.33 -8.57 7.24
CA THR A 95 -9.29 -8.09 8.63
C THR A 95 -10.61 -8.21 9.39
N LYS A 96 -11.74 -8.49 8.70
CA LYS A 96 -13.09 -8.61 9.28
C LYS A 96 -13.18 -9.47 10.55
N PRO A 97 -12.54 -10.65 10.65
CA PRO A 97 -12.69 -11.51 11.83
C PRO A 97 -12.18 -10.85 13.12
N MET A 98 -11.17 -9.99 13.02
CA MET A 98 -10.52 -9.38 14.19
C MET A 98 -10.72 -7.86 14.29
N LYS A 99 -11.27 -7.24 13.23
CA LYS A 99 -11.45 -5.78 13.11
C LYS A 99 -10.18 -4.98 13.39
N LEU A 100 -9.06 -5.48 12.89
CA LEU A 100 -7.75 -4.85 12.95
C LEU A 100 -7.45 -4.09 11.65
N SER A 101 -6.43 -3.23 11.67
CA SER A 101 -5.75 -2.78 10.46
C SER A 101 -5.06 -3.97 9.75
N TYR A 102 -4.73 -3.81 8.47
CA TYR A 102 -3.96 -4.85 7.77
C TYR A 102 -2.56 -4.98 8.34
N ALA A 103 -1.94 -3.87 8.77
CA ALA A 103 -0.62 -3.90 9.40
C ALA A 103 -0.59 -4.76 10.67
N GLU A 104 -1.58 -4.59 11.54
CA GLU A 104 -1.72 -5.41 12.77
C GLU A 104 -1.95 -6.89 12.45
N LEU A 105 -2.67 -7.19 11.37
CA LEU A 105 -2.90 -8.57 10.91
C LEU A 105 -1.63 -9.19 10.31
N ALA A 106 -0.94 -8.46 9.43
CA ALA A 106 0.21 -8.96 8.67
C ALA A 106 1.50 -9.05 9.50
N GLY A 107 1.59 -8.31 10.61
CA GLY A 107 2.80 -8.20 11.41
C GLY A 107 3.35 -6.79 11.31
N PRO A 108 2.98 -5.88 12.22
CA PRO A 108 3.28 -4.47 12.07
C PRO A 108 4.76 -4.17 12.33
N ARG A 109 5.29 -3.16 11.63
CA ARG A 109 6.66 -2.66 11.78
C ARG A 109 6.66 -1.17 12.15
N PRO A 110 7.71 -0.66 12.81
CA PRO A 110 7.96 0.78 12.88
C PRO A 110 8.10 1.37 11.48
N VAL A 111 7.56 2.56 11.25
CA VAL A 111 7.65 3.27 9.97
C VAL A 111 9.08 3.69 9.67
N GLU A 112 9.55 3.37 8.46
CA GLU A 112 10.73 3.97 7.86
C GLU A 112 10.34 5.02 6.82
N TRP A 113 9.31 4.75 6.00
CA TRP A 113 8.84 5.67 4.96
C TRP A 113 7.33 5.88 5.05
N PHE A 114 6.91 7.13 4.97
CA PHE A 114 5.51 7.47 4.83
C PHE A 114 5.11 7.43 3.35
N VAL A 115 3.97 6.84 3.03
CA VAL A 115 3.48 6.76 1.64
C VAL A 115 2.34 7.74 1.42
N SER A 116 2.57 8.70 0.53
CA SER A 116 1.52 9.57 -0.01
C SER A 116 1.04 9.01 -1.35
N HIS A 117 -0.25 8.72 -1.48
CA HIS A 117 -0.80 8.14 -2.72
C HIS A 117 -2.27 8.49 -2.94
N PHE A 118 -2.68 8.48 -4.21
CA PHE A 118 -4.09 8.59 -4.57
C PHE A 118 -4.70 7.19 -4.76
N TRP A 119 -5.80 6.90 -4.04
CA TRP A 119 -6.52 5.63 -4.12
C TRP A 119 -7.05 5.25 -5.51
N GLY A 120 -7.22 6.21 -6.41
CA GLY A 120 -7.67 5.95 -7.77
C GLY A 120 -6.59 5.41 -8.71
N MET A 121 -5.31 5.51 -8.32
CA MET A 121 -4.20 4.92 -9.07
C MET A 121 -4.24 3.40 -9.03
N LEU A 122 -3.79 2.77 -10.13
CA LEU A 122 -3.70 1.31 -10.22
C LEU A 122 -2.87 0.74 -9.08
N PHE A 123 -3.37 -0.31 -8.43
CA PHE A 123 -2.66 -0.91 -7.30
C PHE A 123 -1.28 -1.41 -7.70
N GLN A 124 -1.18 -2.05 -8.87
CA GLN A 124 0.07 -2.59 -9.39
C GLN A 124 1.11 -1.50 -9.63
N ASP A 125 0.68 -0.28 -9.97
CA ASP A 125 1.57 0.86 -10.17
C ASP A 125 2.12 1.35 -8.83
N SER A 126 1.28 1.43 -7.79
CA SER A 126 1.73 1.73 -6.43
C SER A 126 2.72 0.69 -5.92
N VAL A 127 2.43 -0.62 -6.10
CA VAL A 127 3.33 -1.71 -5.68
C VAL A 127 4.66 -1.64 -6.43
N SER A 128 4.63 -1.42 -7.75
CA SER A 128 5.84 -1.31 -8.57
C SER A 128 6.70 -0.11 -8.17
N SER A 129 6.08 1.05 -7.95
CA SER A 129 6.76 2.27 -7.48
C SER A 129 7.41 2.08 -6.11
N LEU A 130 6.70 1.46 -5.15
CA LEU A 130 7.24 1.16 -3.82
C LEU A 130 8.39 0.14 -3.87
N ARG A 131 8.28 -0.87 -4.72
CA ARG A 131 9.37 -1.85 -4.94
C ARG A 131 10.62 -1.15 -5.46
N LYS A 132 10.50 -0.32 -6.50
CA LYS A 132 11.63 0.42 -7.08
C LYS A 132 12.25 1.37 -6.05
N HIS A 133 11.40 2.05 -5.28
CA HIS A 133 11.87 2.87 -4.18
C HIS A 133 12.68 2.07 -3.16
N ALA A 134 12.15 0.95 -2.67
CA ALA A 134 12.83 0.06 -1.71
C ALA A 134 14.19 -0.42 -2.25
N GLU A 135 14.23 -0.93 -3.49
CA GLU A 135 15.45 -1.38 -4.17
C GLU A 135 16.53 -0.28 -4.16
N MET A 136 16.15 0.98 -4.43
CA MET A 136 17.10 2.09 -4.54
C MET A 136 17.55 2.63 -3.18
N VAL A 137 16.66 2.74 -2.19
CA VAL A 137 17.03 3.27 -0.87
C VAL A 137 17.84 2.27 -0.05
N SER A 138 17.60 0.97 -0.22
CA SER A 138 18.41 -0.07 0.42
C SER A 138 19.78 -0.22 -0.23
N GLY A 139 19.88 -0.04 -1.56
CA GLY A 139 21.16 -0.03 -2.27
C GLY A 139 22.11 1.10 -1.82
N LYS A 140 21.56 2.26 -1.46
CA LYS A 140 22.35 3.42 -0.97
C LYS A 140 22.93 3.20 0.44
N SER A 141 22.37 2.32 1.25
CA SER A 141 22.96 1.97 2.55
C SER A 141 24.22 1.11 2.39
N ALA A 142 24.33 0.33 1.31
CA ALA A 142 25.51 -0.51 1.04
C ALA A 142 26.70 0.30 0.46
N SER A 143 26.46 1.44 -0.17
CA SER A 143 27.50 2.26 -0.82
C SER A 143 28.05 3.40 0.05
N ARG A 144 27.73 3.48 1.35
CA ARG A 144 28.26 4.52 2.27
C ARG A 144 29.57 4.17 2.97
N CYS A 145 30.19 3.03 2.64
CA CYS A 145 31.58 2.72 3.00
C CYS A 145 32.42 2.59 1.72
N GLY A 146 32.94 3.71 1.20
CA GLY A 146 33.82 3.66 0.03
C GLY A 146 34.14 5.02 -0.59
N GLY A 147 35.16 5.68 -0.02
CA GLY A 147 36.18 6.49 -0.69
C GLY A 147 35.87 7.30 -1.96
N LEU A 148 36.13 8.59 -1.83
CA LEU A 148 36.57 9.55 -2.85
C LEU A 148 37.65 8.98 -3.82
N HIS A 149 37.69 9.50 -5.06
CA HIS A 149 38.60 9.27 -6.20
C HIS A 149 38.16 8.14 -7.15
N SER A 150 38.17 8.24 -8.49
CA SER A 150 38.67 9.24 -9.43
C SER A 150 37.94 9.02 -10.77
N ARG A 151 37.83 10.10 -11.56
CA ARG A 151 37.59 10.07 -13.00
C ARG A 151 38.47 9.02 -13.69
N ASN A 152 37.90 8.28 -14.64
CA ASN A 152 38.43 8.22 -15.99
C ASN A 152 37.37 7.77 -17.00
N SER A 153 37.38 8.51 -18.10
CA SER A 153 36.64 8.33 -19.34
C SER A 153 37.21 7.21 -20.23
N SER A 154 36.38 6.77 -21.17
CA SER A 154 36.68 6.24 -22.52
C SER A 154 36.40 4.74 -22.81
N SER A 155 35.93 4.53 -24.04
CA SER A 155 35.57 3.28 -24.76
C SER A 155 34.21 2.66 -24.36
N ALA A 156 33.13 2.92 -25.08
CA ALA A 156 32.79 2.42 -26.42
C ALA A 156 32.71 0.88 -26.49
N GLN A 157 31.45 0.41 -26.57
CA GLN A 157 31.03 -0.57 -27.57
C GLN A 157 31.45 -2.04 -27.35
N GLN A 158 30.62 -2.83 -26.66
CA GLN A 158 30.31 -4.20 -27.11
C GLN A 158 29.10 -4.86 -26.41
N ARG A 159 28.21 -5.37 -27.28
CA ARG A 159 27.35 -6.56 -27.13
C ARG A 159 26.10 -6.50 -26.26
N VAL A 160 25.04 -6.07 -26.93
CA VAL A 160 23.72 -6.71 -26.88
C VAL A 160 23.88 -8.22 -27.17
N SER A 161 23.69 -9.07 -26.16
CA SER A 161 23.14 -10.43 -26.24
C SER A 161 23.50 -11.25 -24.97
N LYS A 162 22.59 -11.31 -24.00
CA LYS A 162 22.37 -12.50 -23.15
C LYS A 162 21.18 -12.26 -22.24
N LEU A 163 20.00 -12.40 -22.85
CA LEU A 163 18.83 -12.83 -22.13
C LEU A 163 18.97 -14.35 -21.90
N ASP A 164 18.66 -14.75 -20.68
CA ASP A 164 18.34 -16.10 -20.25
C ASP A 164 19.45 -17.15 -20.07
N LYS A 165 19.24 -17.95 -19.01
CA LYS A 165 19.98 -19.13 -18.55
C LYS A 165 21.17 -18.91 -17.63
N THR A 166 20.90 -18.74 -16.33
CA THR A 166 21.58 -19.55 -15.30
C THR A 166 20.74 -19.65 -14.01
N PHE A 167 19.78 -20.57 -13.98
CA PHE A 167 19.25 -21.11 -12.72
C PHE A 167 19.82 -22.52 -12.56
N LYS A 168 20.90 -22.67 -11.78
CA LYS A 168 21.29 -23.95 -11.19
C LYS A 168 21.84 -23.73 -9.79
N SER A 169 21.05 -24.21 -8.84
CA SER A 169 21.46 -25.03 -7.69
C SER A 169 22.76 -24.63 -6.99
N GLY A 170 22.60 -23.80 -5.97
CA GLY A 170 23.53 -23.69 -4.86
C GLY A 170 22.71 -23.69 -3.57
N THR A 171 22.91 -24.70 -2.74
CA THR A 171 22.43 -24.75 -1.36
C THR A 171 23.10 -23.62 -0.58
N GLY A 172 22.44 -22.46 -0.55
CA GLY A 172 22.82 -21.30 0.24
C GLY A 172 21.61 -20.86 1.06
N SER A 173 21.83 -20.59 2.34
CA SER A 173 20.88 -19.92 3.22
C SER A 173 20.16 -18.78 2.49
N LEU A 174 18.82 -18.74 2.57
CA LEU A 174 18.00 -17.67 2.01
C LEU A 174 18.43 -16.30 2.59
N GLU A 175 19.34 -15.61 1.92
CA GLU A 175 19.46 -14.16 2.05
C GLU A 175 18.18 -13.58 1.44
N THR A 176 17.19 -13.31 2.29
CA THR A 176 16.07 -12.47 1.92
C THR A 176 16.63 -11.14 1.44
N ALA A 177 16.32 -10.76 0.20
CA ALA A 177 16.87 -9.53 -0.37
C ALA A 177 16.56 -8.36 0.55
N SER A 178 17.60 -7.70 1.09
CA SER A 178 17.50 -6.76 2.23
C SER A 178 16.47 -5.64 2.04
N TRP A 179 16.20 -5.25 0.79
CA TRP A 179 15.21 -4.24 0.46
C TRP A 179 13.78 -4.66 0.80
N LYS A 180 13.47 -5.96 0.86
CA LYS A 180 12.15 -6.49 1.21
C LYS A 180 11.72 -6.14 2.64
N GLU A 181 12.67 -5.85 3.52
CA GLU A 181 12.40 -5.46 4.91
C GLU A 181 12.06 -3.97 5.07
N THR A 182 12.25 -3.15 4.02
CA THR A 182 11.94 -1.71 4.09
C THR A 182 10.46 -1.52 4.41
N SER A 183 10.16 -0.79 5.49
CA SER A 183 8.79 -0.60 5.97
C SER A 183 8.14 0.71 5.49
N TYR A 184 6.85 0.62 5.22
CA TYR A 184 6.03 1.70 4.68
C TYR A 184 4.75 1.86 5.50
N TRP A 185 4.47 3.09 5.92
CA TRP A 185 3.17 3.47 6.43
C TRP A 185 2.28 3.87 5.25
N ILE A 186 1.21 3.12 5.01
CA ILE A 186 0.32 3.27 3.85
C ILE A 186 -1.11 3.36 4.36
N CYS A 187 -1.82 4.45 4.07
CA CYS A 187 -3.10 4.74 4.72
C CYS A 187 -4.15 3.61 4.62
N THR A 188 -4.18 2.85 3.51
CA THR A 188 -5.11 1.72 3.34
C THR A 188 -4.79 0.54 4.26
N PHE A 189 -3.52 0.31 4.57
CA PHE A 189 -3.06 -0.85 5.34
C PHE A 189 -2.82 -0.51 6.82
N SER A 190 -2.38 0.71 7.10
CA SER A 190 -1.99 1.17 8.43
C SER A 190 -3.16 1.68 9.27
N ASN A 191 -4.12 2.37 8.66
CA ASN A 191 -5.34 2.77 9.36
C ASN A 191 -6.24 1.55 9.59
N ASN A 192 -6.86 1.45 10.77
CA ASN A 192 -7.94 0.51 10.98
C ASN A 192 -9.17 0.96 10.17
N GLN A 193 -9.41 0.30 9.04
CA GLN A 193 -10.51 0.61 8.12
C GLN A 193 -11.91 0.41 8.77
N TRP A 194 -11.98 -0.31 9.91
CA TRP A 194 -13.21 -0.50 10.68
C TRP A 194 -13.52 0.66 11.63
N GLU A 195 -12.51 1.46 11.98
CA GLU A 195 -12.59 2.53 12.99
C GLU A 195 -11.98 3.84 12.45
N LEU A 196 -12.20 4.16 11.16
CA LEU A 196 -11.56 5.32 10.49
C LEU A 196 -11.76 6.65 11.22
N MET A 197 -12.91 6.88 11.84
CA MET A 197 -13.13 8.11 12.62
C MET A 197 -12.18 8.23 13.83
N HIS A 198 -11.84 7.10 14.45
CA HIS A 198 -10.85 7.05 15.52
C HIS A 198 -9.43 7.24 14.98
N GLU A 199 -9.13 6.77 13.76
CA GLU A 199 -7.83 6.98 13.11
C GLU A 199 -7.57 8.45 12.73
N LEU A 200 -8.62 9.21 12.42
CA LEU A 200 -8.50 10.63 12.04
C LEU A 200 -8.49 11.57 13.25
N GLY A 201 -9.09 11.16 14.38
CA GLY A 201 -9.23 12.01 15.56
C GLY A 201 -10.18 13.19 15.36
N SER A 202 -10.16 14.15 16.29
CA SER A 202 -10.93 15.39 16.16
C SER A 202 -10.22 16.46 15.33
N SER A 203 -8.89 16.36 15.22
CA SER A 203 -8.02 17.22 14.43
C SER A 203 -6.94 16.40 13.74
N TRP A 204 -6.38 16.91 12.63
CA TRP A 204 -5.39 16.17 11.86
C TRP A 204 -4.11 15.88 12.66
N GLU A 205 -3.78 16.68 13.68
CA GLU A 205 -2.62 16.47 14.58
C GLU A 205 -2.72 15.16 15.36
N GLN A 206 -3.94 14.70 15.63
CA GLN A 206 -4.20 13.48 16.38
C GLN A 206 -4.27 12.25 15.46
N SER A 207 -4.32 12.49 14.16
CA SER A 207 -4.52 11.42 13.19
C SER A 207 -3.34 10.47 13.12
N SER A 208 -3.63 9.20 12.86
CA SER A 208 -2.65 8.13 12.67
C SER A 208 -1.62 8.49 11.59
N PHE A 209 -2.04 9.08 10.46
CA PHE A 209 -1.11 9.47 9.39
C PHE A 209 -0.18 10.61 9.80
N TYR A 210 -0.69 11.63 10.52
CA TYR A 210 0.14 12.74 10.99
C TYR A 210 1.19 12.28 11.99
N LEU A 211 0.79 11.45 12.95
CA LEU A 211 1.67 10.85 13.94
C LEU A 211 2.75 9.99 13.28
N ALA A 212 2.40 9.22 12.25
CA ALA A 212 3.37 8.42 11.50
C ALA A 212 4.38 9.29 10.74
N LEU A 213 3.90 10.26 9.95
CA LEU A 213 4.74 11.14 9.12
C LEU A 213 5.73 11.94 9.97
N ARG A 214 5.29 12.47 11.12
CA ARG A 214 6.14 13.29 12.00
C ARG A 214 6.95 12.48 13.02
N SER A 215 6.82 11.15 13.04
CA SER A 215 7.55 10.30 13.98
C SER A 215 9.06 10.32 13.73
N PRO A 216 9.92 10.28 14.76
CA PRO A 216 11.39 10.28 14.61
C PRO A 216 11.94 9.21 13.66
N GLY A 217 11.30 8.04 13.61
CA GLY A 217 11.71 6.92 12.74
C GLY A 217 11.41 7.13 11.25
N CYS A 218 10.50 8.04 10.91
CA CYS A 218 10.14 8.33 9.52
C CYS A 218 11.28 9.10 8.82
N LYS A 219 11.85 8.49 7.78
CA LYS A 219 12.99 9.01 7.00
C LYS A 219 12.57 9.96 5.89
N GLY A 220 11.28 10.00 5.53
CA GLY A 220 10.79 10.81 4.43
C GLY A 220 9.45 10.32 3.89
N THR A 221 8.98 10.99 2.85
CA THR A 221 7.74 10.67 2.17
C THR A 221 8.02 10.12 0.78
N ALA A 222 7.59 8.88 0.54
CA ALA A 222 7.51 8.29 -0.79
C ALA A 222 6.13 8.64 -1.38
N MET A 223 6.09 9.61 -2.29
CA MET A 223 4.86 9.94 -3.01
C MET A 223 4.76 9.08 -4.26
N ILE A 224 3.74 8.23 -4.35
CA ILE A 224 3.46 7.46 -5.55
C ILE A 224 2.93 8.43 -6.61
N PHE A 225 3.69 8.61 -7.67
CA PHE A 225 3.49 9.68 -8.63
C PHE A 225 3.27 9.10 -10.03
N ASP A 226 2.15 9.46 -10.65
CA ASP A 226 1.85 9.13 -12.04
C ASP A 226 2.16 10.31 -12.98
N GLU A 227 2.12 10.04 -14.28
CA GLU A 227 2.37 11.03 -15.33
C GLU A 227 1.35 12.19 -15.32
N LEU A 228 0.20 11.96 -14.71
CA LEU A 228 -0.90 12.92 -14.59
C LEU A 228 -0.85 13.74 -13.31
N ALA A 229 0.16 13.50 -12.46
CA ALA A 229 0.32 14.11 -11.14
C ALA A 229 -0.96 14.06 -10.30
N MET A 230 -1.75 12.98 -10.42
CA MET A 230 -3.05 12.85 -9.75
C MET A 230 -3.00 12.99 -8.22
N PRO A 231 -1.94 12.55 -7.50
CA PRO A 231 -1.82 12.84 -6.08
C PRO A 231 -1.93 14.35 -5.77
N LEU A 232 -1.39 15.21 -6.63
CA LEU A 232 -1.42 16.66 -6.42
C LEU A 232 -2.81 17.28 -6.66
N THR A 233 -3.78 16.51 -7.17
CA THR A 233 -5.19 16.93 -7.24
C THR A 233 -5.97 16.53 -6.00
N ARG A 234 -5.33 15.96 -4.96
CA ARG A 234 -5.98 15.45 -3.76
C ARG A 234 -5.54 16.23 -2.51
N SER A 235 -6.52 16.75 -1.76
CA SER A 235 -6.24 17.60 -0.59
C SER A 235 -5.42 16.87 0.48
N TRP A 236 -5.69 15.59 0.73
CA TRP A 236 -4.90 14.78 1.66
C TRP A 236 -3.43 14.65 1.23
N CYS A 237 -3.16 14.37 -0.05
CA CYS A 237 -1.79 14.29 -0.56
C CYS A 237 -1.07 15.64 -0.54
N LEU A 238 -1.77 16.75 -0.79
CA LEU A 238 -1.20 18.10 -0.65
C LEU A 238 -0.89 18.45 0.81
N PHE A 239 -1.75 18.04 1.74
CA PHE A 239 -1.47 18.17 3.17
C PHE A 239 -0.19 17.38 3.53
N GLU A 240 -0.09 16.13 3.13
CA GLU A 240 1.09 15.28 3.38
C GLU A 240 2.37 15.88 2.76
N LEU A 241 2.26 16.45 1.56
CA LEU A 241 3.32 17.18 0.89
C LEU A 241 3.77 18.40 1.70
N LEU A 242 2.83 19.23 2.15
CA LEU A 242 3.11 20.41 2.98
C LEU A 242 3.81 20.01 4.28
N GLN A 243 3.31 18.99 4.97
CA GLN A 243 3.93 18.49 6.20
C GLN A 243 5.36 17.97 5.95
N THR A 244 5.59 17.31 4.82
CA THR A 244 6.92 16.86 4.42
C THR A 244 7.87 18.03 4.20
N PHE A 245 7.41 19.10 3.54
CA PHE A 245 8.21 20.31 3.34
C PHE A 245 8.54 21.02 4.66
N GLN A 246 7.57 21.18 5.56
CA GLN A 246 7.79 21.75 6.89
C GLN A 246 8.82 20.96 7.71
N LEU A 247 8.77 19.62 7.64
CA LEU A 247 9.74 18.76 8.31
C LEU A 247 11.14 18.87 7.70
N THR A 248 11.24 19.07 6.39
CA THR A 248 12.54 19.24 5.70
C THR A 248 13.25 20.50 6.17
N GLY A 249 12.52 21.56 6.51
CA GLY A 249 13.09 22.80 7.06
C GLY A 249 13.40 22.76 8.56
N THR A 250 12.82 21.82 9.31
CA THR A 250 12.91 21.81 10.79
C THR A 250 13.65 20.62 11.38
N ARG A 251 13.81 19.50 10.66
CA ARG A 251 14.51 18.31 11.17
C ARG A 251 16.01 18.35 10.95
N GLU A 252 16.74 17.80 11.93
CA GLU A 252 18.18 17.53 11.84
C GLU A 252 18.54 16.51 10.74
N ALA A 253 19.85 16.34 10.53
CA ALA A 253 20.42 15.43 9.54
C ALA A 253 19.83 14.00 9.65
N GLY A 254 19.03 13.59 8.67
CA GLY A 254 18.44 12.25 8.62
C GLY A 254 17.08 12.17 7.94
N PHE A 255 16.35 13.29 7.81
CA PHE A 255 15.12 13.35 7.04
C PHE A 255 15.42 13.65 5.56
N THR A 256 15.03 12.73 4.68
CA THR A 256 15.26 12.80 3.23
C THR A 256 14.33 13.78 2.53
N GLY A 257 13.19 14.10 3.14
CA GLY A 257 12.15 14.92 2.52
C GLY A 257 11.25 14.10 1.58
N LEU A 258 10.92 14.68 0.43
CA LEU A 258 9.99 14.10 -0.55
C LEU A 258 10.72 13.32 -1.64
N LEU A 259 10.32 12.08 -1.87
CA LEU A 259 10.75 11.25 -3.01
C LEU A 259 9.56 10.94 -3.92
N LEU A 260 9.63 11.37 -5.17
CA LEU A 260 8.63 11.10 -6.20
C LEU A 260 8.91 9.72 -6.81
N CYS A 261 8.02 8.77 -6.51
CA CYS A 261 8.17 7.37 -6.85
C CYS A 261 7.27 7.02 -8.03
N THR A 262 7.89 6.67 -9.16
CA THR A 262 7.20 6.20 -10.37
C THR A 262 7.45 4.72 -10.59
N ARG A 263 6.70 4.10 -11.51
CA ARG A 263 6.92 2.69 -11.90
C ARG A 263 8.32 2.43 -12.45
N SER A 264 8.94 3.44 -13.05
CA SER A 264 10.28 3.33 -13.65
C SER A 264 11.40 3.53 -12.63
N GLY A 265 11.12 4.27 -11.54
CA GLY A 265 12.11 4.59 -10.53
C GLY A 265 11.78 5.83 -9.72
N VAL A 266 12.69 6.20 -8.82
CA VAL A 266 12.59 7.42 -8.02
C VAL A 266 13.16 8.59 -8.81
N MET A 267 12.30 9.57 -9.13
CA MET A 267 12.67 10.72 -9.98
C MET A 267 13.79 11.55 -9.36
N ASN A 268 13.80 11.75 -8.04
CA ASN A 268 14.84 12.48 -7.33
C ASN A 268 16.24 11.87 -7.49
N PHE A 269 16.32 10.59 -7.88
CA PHE A 269 17.58 9.90 -8.11
C PHE A 269 17.97 9.83 -9.60
N GLY A 270 17.23 10.52 -10.48
CA GLY A 270 17.45 10.48 -11.92
C GLY A 270 17.06 9.14 -12.55
N ALA A 271 16.30 8.30 -11.85
CA ALA A 271 15.94 6.96 -12.31
C ALA A 271 14.57 6.88 -13.01
N CYS A 272 13.93 8.03 -13.25
CA CYS A 272 12.66 8.12 -13.96
C CYS A 272 12.91 8.11 -15.49
N SER A 273 11.98 7.55 -16.27
CA SER A 273 12.04 7.66 -17.73
C SER A 273 11.96 9.14 -18.18
N MET A 274 12.61 9.48 -19.29
CA MET A 274 12.58 10.85 -19.81
C MET A 274 11.17 11.27 -20.20
N ASP A 275 10.40 10.38 -20.85
CA ASP A 275 9.03 10.64 -21.26
C ASP A 275 8.13 10.93 -20.04
N THR A 276 8.23 10.10 -18.99
CA THR A 276 7.50 10.30 -17.74
C THR A 276 7.90 11.64 -17.08
N ALA A 277 9.19 12.00 -17.08
CA ALA A 277 9.65 13.27 -16.53
C ALA A 277 9.11 14.49 -17.30
N ILE A 278 9.09 14.43 -18.63
CA ILE A 278 8.52 15.47 -19.49
C ILE A 278 7.01 15.58 -19.24
N SER A 279 6.28 14.47 -19.25
CA SER A 279 4.83 14.45 -19.00
C SER A 279 4.47 15.08 -17.66
N ILE A 280 5.24 14.75 -16.61
CA ILE A 280 5.09 15.36 -15.28
C ILE A 280 5.37 16.86 -15.33
N GLY A 281 6.47 17.29 -15.98
CA GLY A 281 6.79 18.71 -16.12
C GLY A 281 5.70 19.53 -16.83
N VAL A 282 5.18 19.00 -17.94
CA VAL A 282 4.05 19.58 -18.67
C VAL A 282 2.82 19.66 -17.77
N ARG A 283 2.50 18.56 -17.07
CA ARG A 283 1.34 18.53 -16.19
C ARG A 283 1.45 19.57 -15.08
N LEU A 284 2.58 19.64 -14.40
CA LEU A 284 2.85 20.61 -13.33
C LEU A 284 2.74 22.06 -13.80
N SER A 285 3.09 22.36 -15.06
CA SER A 285 2.97 23.72 -15.60
C SER A 285 1.53 24.24 -15.70
N SER A 286 0.56 23.34 -15.77
CA SER A 286 -0.87 23.66 -15.89
C SER A 286 -1.68 23.35 -14.63
N LEU A 287 -1.08 22.64 -13.68
CA LEU A 287 -1.80 22.15 -12.51
C LEU A 287 -1.99 23.27 -11.48
N ARG A 288 -3.24 23.42 -11.04
CA ARG A 288 -3.62 24.33 -9.96
C ARG A 288 -3.89 23.56 -8.68
N LEU A 289 -3.02 23.71 -7.68
CA LEU A 289 -3.15 23.01 -6.39
C LEU A 289 -4.40 23.42 -5.62
N GLN A 290 -4.90 24.66 -5.81
CA GLN A 290 -6.13 25.14 -5.18
C GLN A 290 -7.39 24.37 -5.60
N ASP A 291 -7.35 23.64 -6.73
CA ASP A 291 -8.48 22.86 -7.24
C ASP A 291 -8.49 21.43 -6.67
N ALA A 292 -7.58 21.12 -5.74
CA ALA A 292 -7.49 19.81 -5.13
C ALA A 292 -8.74 19.46 -4.31
N SER A 293 -9.17 18.21 -4.42
CA SER A 293 -10.41 17.72 -3.81
C SER A 293 -10.19 16.61 -2.77
N ALA A 294 -11.11 16.50 -1.82
CA ALA A 294 -11.24 15.39 -0.89
C ALA A 294 -12.54 14.64 -1.18
N SER A 295 -12.57 13.34 -0.90
CA SER A 295 -13.79 12.52 -1.06
C SER A 295 -14.82 12.77 0.06
N SER A 296 -14.43 13.52 1.10
CA SER A 296 -15.24 13.88 2.26
C SER A 296 -15.12 15.39 2.46
N ASP A 297 -16.26 16.10 2.47
CA ASP A 297 -16.27 17.54 2.73
C ASP A 297 -15.81 17.86 4.16
N LYS A 298 -16.06 16.96 5.10
CA LYS A 298 -15.58 17.08 6.48
C LYS A 298 -14.05 17.10 6.50
N ASP A 299 -13.42 16.21 5.72
CA ASP A 299 -11.97 16.12 5.60
C ASP A 299 -11.43 17.38 4.91
N LYS A 300 -12.08 17.83 3.82
CA LYS A 300 -11.69 19.07 3.13
C LYS A 300 -11.67 20.27 4.08
N ARG A 301 -12.75 20.45 4.84
CA ARG A 301 -12.85 21.52 5.85
C ARG A 301 -11.86 21.38 7.00
N MET A 302 -11.42 20.15 7.32
CA MET A 302 -10.41 19.92 8.34
C MET A 302 -9.01 20.30 7.84
N ILE A 303 -8.71 20.04 6.58
CA ILE A 303 -7.41 20.30 5.93
C ILE A 303 -7.22 21.78 5.57
N ASP A 304 -8.29 22.44 5.13
CA ASP A 304 -8.23 23.84 4.64
C ASP A 304 -8.18 24.89 5.76
N ARG A 305 -8.25 24.48 7.03
CA ARG A 305 -8.14 25.36 8.19
C ARG A 305 -6.70 25.75 8.46
#